data_AF-A0A520W3B3-F1
#
_entry.id   AF-A0A520W3B3-F1
#
_cell.length_a   1.000
_cell.length_b   1.000
_cell.length_c   1.000
_cell.angle_alpha   90.00
_cell.angle_beta   90.00
_cell.angle_gamma   90.00
#
_symmetry.space_group_name_H-M   'P 1'
#
loop_
_entity.id
_entity.type
_entity.pdbx_description
1 polymer ?
#
loop_
_entity_poly.entity_id
_entity_poly.type
_entity_poly.pdbx_seq_one_letter_code
_entity_poly.pdbx_strand_id
1 'polypeptide(L)' 'LGADAVCLGRASRWGLGAFGEQGAQKVIEIINAELVHAMAAAGCRDIKSINSSIVRTNFP' A
#
# COMPACT_ATOMS: atom_id res chain seq x y z
N LEU A 1 -2.34 11.31 5.60
CA LEU A 1 -2.16 12.54 4.79
C LEU A 1 -3.40 12.89 3.95
N GLY A 2 -4.41 12.02 3.87
CA GLY A 2 -5.72 12.38 3.28
C GLY A 2 -5.94 11.94 1.84
N ALA A 3 -5.09 11.10 1.26
CA ALA A 3 -5.33 10.52 -0.06
C ALA A 3 -6.32 9.36 0.01
N ASP A 4 -7.27 9.28 -0.94
CA ASP A 4 -8.23 8.18 -1.05
C ASP A 4 -7.60 6.90 -1.63
N ALA A 5 -6.59 7.05 -2.48
CA ALA A 5 -5.85 5.95 -3.12
C ALA A 5 -4.46 6.41 -3.56
N VAL A 6 -3.61 5.45 -3.94
CA VAL A 6 -2.28 5.68 -4.52
C VAL A 6 -2.08 4.82 -5.77
N CYS A 7 -1.35 5.36 -6.75
CA CYS A 7 -1.03 4.65 -7.99
C CYS A 7 0.36 4.01 -7.92
N LEU A 8 0.49 2.83 -8.53
CA LEU A 8 1.75 2.10 -8.62
C LEU A 8 2.37 2.25 -10.02
N GLY A 9 3.57 2.83 -10.08
CA GLY A 9 4.32 2.98 -11.33
C GLY A 9 5.30 1.85 -11.57
N ARG A 10 6.52 1.98 -11.02
CA ARG A 10 7.61 1.02 -11.25
C ARG A 10 7.33 -0.37 -10.68
N ALA A 11 6.68 -0.46 -9.51
CA ALA A 11 6.43 -1.72 -8.83
C ALA A 11 5.72 -2.75 -9.73
N SER A 12 4.61 -2.35 -10.36
CA SER A 12 3.86 -3.22 -11.28
C SER A 12 4.70 -3.64 -12.50
N ARG A 13 5.57 -2.74 -12.99
CA ARG A 13 6.50 -3.06 -14.10
C ARG A 13 7.60 -4.05 -13.72
N TRP A 14 8.08 -4.02 -12.47
CA TRP A 14 9.03 -5.02 -12.00
C TRP A 14 8.39 -6.40 -11.92
N GLY A 15 7.16 -6.50 -11.43
CA GLY A 15 6.38 -7.73 -11.47
C GLY A 15 6.19 -8.25 -12.89
N LEU A 16 5.79 -7.35 -13.80
CA LEU A 16 5.64 -7.66 -15.23
C LEU A 16 6.94 -8.19 -15.85
N GLY A 17 8.08 -7.56 -15.55
CA GLY A 17 9.38 -7.99 -16.06
C GLY A 17 9.88 -9.31 -15.47
N ALA A 18 9.48 -9.65 -14.24
CA ALA A 18 9.92 -10.86 -13.57
C ALA A 18 9.16 -12.12 -14.03
N PHE A 19 7.82 -12.06 -14.05
CA PHE A 19 6.97 -13.23 -14.34
C PHE A 19 5.74 -12.87 -15.19
N GLY A 20 5.85 -11.86 -16.06
CA GLY A 20 4.74 -11.43 -16.92
C GLY A 20 3.53 -10.96 -16.12
N GLU A 21 2.33 -11.19 -16.66
CA GLU A 21 1.06 -10.83 -16.03
C GLU A 21 0.96 -11.33 -14.58
N GLN A 22 1.35 -12.58 -14.33
CA GLN A 22 1.30 -13.18 -13.00
C GLN A 22 2.18 -12.43 -12.00
N GLY A 23 3.36 -11.97 -12.42
CA GLY A 23 4.24 -11.17 -11.58
C GLY A 23 3.66 -9.79 -11.27
N ALA A 24 3.02 -9.14 -12.26
CA ALA A 24 2.35 -7.86 -12.03
C ALA A 24 1.18 -7.99 -11.05
N GLN A 25 0.35 -9.03 -11.21
CA GLN A 25 -0.72 -9.36 -10.26
C GLN A 25 -0.16 -9.65 -8.86
N LYS A 26 0.94 -10.41 -8.78
CA LYS A 26 1.54 -10.77 -7.48
C LYS A 26 2.02 -9.56 -6.70
N VAL A 27 2.55 -8.54 -7.37
CA VAL A 27 2.93 -7.27 -6.71
C VAL A 27 1.73 -6.57 -6.07
N ILE A 28 0.58 -6.54 -6.75
CA ILE A 28 -0.64 -5.93 -6.24
C ILE A 28 -1.16 -6.70 -5.01
N GLU A 29 -1.13 -8.03 -5.06
CA GLU A 29 -1.50 -8.88 -3.92
C GLU A 29 -0.60 -8.65 -2.71
N ILE A 30 0.71 -8.56 -2.91
CA ILE A 30 1.67 -8.27 -1.83
C ILE A 30 1.35 -6.93 -1.20
N ILE A 31 1.19 -5.87 -1.99
CA ILE A 31 0.92 -4.53 -1.47
C ILE A 31 -0.41 -4.47 -0.70
N ASN A 32 -1.45 -5.16 -1.19
CA ASN A 32 -2.72 -5.27 -0.46
C ASN A 32 -2.58 -6.02 0.86
N ALA A 33 -1.84 -7.13 0.88
CA ALA A 33 -1.58 -7.88 2.11
C ALA A 33 -0.78 -7.04 3.13
N GLU A 34 0.25 -6.34 2.67
CA GLU A 34 1.04 -5.42 3.50
C GLU A 34 0.20 -4.26 4.04
N LEU A 35 -0.73 -3.71 3.25
CA LEU A 35 -1.67 -2.69 3.73
C LEU A 35 -2.53 -3.24 4.88
N VAL A 36 -3.08 -4.45 4.74
CA VAL A 36 -3.87 -5.10 5.80
C VAL A 36 -3.03 -5.33 7.06
N HIS A 37 -1.79 -5.82 6.91
CA HIS A 37 -0.89 -6.04 8.03
C HIS A 37 -0.51 -4.72 8.74
N ALA A 38 -0.18 -3.68 7.98
CA ALA A 38 0.16 -2.36 8.51
C ALA A 38 -1.05 -1.73 9.23
N MET A 39 -2.26 -1.86 8.68
CA MET A 39 -3.49 -1.40 9.31
C MET A 39 -3.73 -2.11 10.65
N ALA A 40 -3.60 -3.44 10.68
CA ALA A 40 -3.74 -4.21 11.92
C ALA A 40 -2.71 -3.79 12.97
N ALA A 41 -1.44 -3.64 12.59
CA ALA A 41 -0.36 -3.18 13.47
C ALA A 41 -0.60 -1.75 14.00
N ALA A 42 -1.21 -0.88 13.18
CA ALA A 42 -1.59 0.48 13.56
C ALA A 42 -2.93 0.57 14.31
N GLY A 43 -3.59 -0.55 14.63
CA GLY A 43 -4.89 -0.56 15.30
C GLY A 43 -6.06 -0.01 14.46
N CYS A 44 -5.89 0.02 13.13
CA CYS A 44 -6.89 0.52 12.18
C CYS A 44 -7.68 -0.66 11.59
N ARG A 45 -8.95 -0.82 11.97
CA ARG A 45 -9.79 -1.94 11.48
C ARG A 45 -10.24 -1.76 10.02
N ASP A 46 -10.40 -0.52 9.57
CA ASP A 46 -10.87 -0.18 8.23
C ASP A 46 -10.20 1.08 7.69
N ILE A 47 -10.31 1.33 6.39
CA ILE A 47 -9.71 2.49 5.73
C ILE A 47 -10.20 3.81 6.34
N LYS A 48 -11.46 3.87 6.79
CA LYS A 48 -12.04 5.07 7.40
C LYS A 48 -11.40 5.42 8.74
N SER A 49 -10.86 4.42 9.45
CA SER A 49 -10.13 4.64 10.71
C SER A 49 -8.72 5.22 10.52
N ILE A 50 -8.17 5.17 9.30
CA ILE A 50 -6.85 5.75 8.98
C ILE A 50 -6.98 7.27 8.90
N ASN A 51 -6.35 7.98 9.84
CA ASN A 51 -6.41 9.44 9.91
C ASN A 51 -5.06 10.05 10.29
N SER A 52 -4.95 11.39 10.30
CA SER A 52 -3.69 12.10 10.53
C SER A 52 -3.08 11.89 11.92
N SER A 53 -3.85 11.42 12.92
CA SER A 53 -3.33 11.20 14.27
C SER A 53 -2.31 10.05 14.39
N ILE A 54 -2.31 9.10 13.44
CA ILE A 54 -1.42 7.92 13.47
C ILE A 54 -0.03 8.19 12.88
N VAL A 55 0.20 9.37 12.31
CA VAL A 55 1.48 9.75 11.69
C VAL A 55 2.03 11.02 12.31
N ARG A 56 3.35 11.08 12.51
CA ARG A 56 4.07 12.33 12.78
C ARG A 56 4.84 12.71 11.53
N THR A 57 4.57 13.90 11.00
CA THR A 57 5.25 14.42 9.82
C THR A 57 6.34 15.40 10.25
N ASN A 58 7.57 15.18 9.78
CA ASN A 58 8.66 16.15 9.90
C ASN A 58 9.19 16.43 8.50
N PHE A 59 8.36 17.08 7.68
CA PHE A 59 8.79 17.59 6.39
C PHE A 59 9.58 18.89 6.62
N PRO A 60 10.71 19.11 5.93
CA PRO A 60 11.40 20.39 5.95
C PRO A 60 10.56 21.52 5.36
#